data_AF-A0A7W0Z2B1-F1
#
_entry.id   AF-A0A7W0Z2B1-F1
#
_cell.length_a   1.000
_cell.length_b   1.000
_cell.length_c   1.000
_cell.angle_alpha   90.00
_cell.angle_beta   90.00
_cell.angle_gamma   90.00
#
_symmetry.space_group_name_H-M   'P 1'
#
loop_
_entity.id
_entity.type
_entity.pdbx_description
1 polymer ?
#
loop_
_entity_poly.entity_id
_entity_poly.type
_entity_poly.pdbx_seq_one_letter_code
_entity_poly.pdbx_strand_id
1 'polypeptide(L)'
;GRFDSVLFTRFLNTPESPYRRLLDWHGCAEPPDTDIAPELADLVRPGCAYAKPGFTGIPDDLAARLREESPEEVVVVGIDTDMCVLKVAMDVFDLGITPVVLVDCCASTGGLQAHLAGLATLARNIGADQLRTTGLDEGYRGRPPAADAKPEAVIDDLSSPTPTG
;
A
#
# COMPACT_ATOMS: atom_id res chain seq x y z
N GLY A 1 7.53 6.38 14.99
CA GLY A 1 6.58 6.77 16.04
C GLY A 1 5.94 5.52 16.62
N ARG A 2 5.42 5.58 17.85
CA ARG A 2 4.64 4.49 18.43
C ARG A 2 3.16 4.74 18.11
N PHE A 3 2.51 3.80 17.45
CA PHE A 3 1.06 3.83 17.22
C PHE A 3 0.34 3.14 18.38
N ASP A 4 -0.80 3.69 18.80
CA ASP A 4 -1.63 3.07 19.86
C ASP A 4 -2.26 1.77 19.35
N SER A 5 -2.78 1.80 18.12
CA SER A 5 -3.41 0.67 17.44
C SER A 5 -2.92 0.53 16.01
N VAL A 6 -2.87 -0.70 15.52
CA VAL A 6 -2.63 -1.02 14.10
C VAL A 6 -3.83 -1.84 13.63
N LEU A 7 -4.56 -1.32 12.64
CA LEU A 7 -5.80 -1.89 12.15
C LEU A 7 -5.64 -2.23 10.67
N PHE A 8 -6.19 -3.37 10.27
CA PHE A 8 -6.12 -3.90 8.91
C PHE A 8 -7.52 -3.89 8.31
N THR A 9 -7.64 -3.40 7.07
CA THR A 9 -8.85 -3.64 6.27
C THR A 9 -8.50 -4.53 5.10
N ARG A 10 -9.39 -5.48 4.81
CA ARG A 10 -9.21 -6.45 3.74
C ARG A 10 -10.39 -6.40 2.80
N PHE A 11 -10.13 -6.15 1.53
CA PHE A 11 -11.13 -6.25 0.48
C PHE A 11 -11.48 -7.72 0.19
N LEU A 12 -12.78 -8.02 0.10
CA LEU A 12 -13.29 -9.34 -0.30
C LEU A 12 -14.21 -9.15 -1.50
N ASN A 13 -13.83 -9.69 -2.65
CA ASN A 13 -14.61 -9.60 -3.87
C ASN A 13 -15.74 -10.65 -3.87
N THR A 14 -16.83 -10.35 -3.16
CA THR A 14 -17.97 -11.26 -3.06
C THR A 14 -18.63 -11.51 -4.43
N PRO A 15 -19.32 -12.65 -4.62
CA PRO A 15 -20.06 -12.93 -5.86
C PRO A 15 -21.05 -11.83 -6.27
N GLU A 16 -21.66 -11.17 -5.30
CA GLU A 16 -22.65 -10.11 -5.48
C GLU A 16 -22.03 -8.71 -5.64
N SER A 17 -20.69 -8.59 -5.57
CA SER A 17 -20.02 -7.30 -5.57
C SER A 17 -20.27 -6.53 -6.88
N PRO A 18 -20.28 -5.18 -6.84
CA PRO A 18 -20.29 -4.37 -8.04
C PRO A 18 -19.09 -4.65 -8.96
N TYR A 19 -17.96 -5.12 -8.42
CA TYR A 19 -16.77 -5.40 -9.20
C TYR A 19 -16.98 -6.57 -10.16
N ARG A 20 -17.60 -7.66 -9.70
CA ARG A 20 -17.95 -8.77 -10.59
C ARG A 20 -19.08 -8.39 -11.53
N ARG A 21 -20.13 -7.74 -11.02
CA ARG A 21 -21.34 -7.43 -11.81
C ARG A 21 -21.12 -6.34 -12.87
N LEU A 22 -20.34 -5.31 -12.57
CA LEU A 22 -20.15 -4.14 -13.45
C LEU A 22 -18.84 -4.17 -14.22
N LEU A 23 -17.78 -4.75 -13.64
CA LEU A 23 -16.43 -4.73 -14.23
C LEU A 23 -15.97 -6.11 -14.71
N ASP A 24 -16.73 -7.17 -14.45
CA ASP A 24 -16.34 -8.57 -14.69
C ASP A 24 -14.95 -8.91 -14.10
N TRP A 25 -14.60 -8.27 -12.99
CA TRP A 25 -13.34 -8.51 -12.31
C TRP A 25 -13.53 -9.47 -11.13
N HIS A 26 -12.81 -10.58 -11.15
CA HIS A 26 -12.97 -11.70 -10.22
C HIS A 26 -11.79 -11.89 -9.24
N GLY A 27 -10.80 -10.99 -9.24
CA GLY A 27 -9.66 -11.05 -8.30
C GLY A 27 -10.07 -10.78 -6.85
N CYS A 28 -9.20 -11.11 -5.88
CA CYS A 28 -9.45 -10.93 -4.45
C CYS A 28 -10.72 -11.64 -3.94
N ALA A 29 -11.05 -12.80 -4.52
CA ALA A 29 -12.21 -13.60 -4.18
C ALA A 29 -11.94 -14.56 -3.01
N GLU A 30 -10.73 -15.11 -2.94
CA GLU A 30 -10.34 -16.19 -2.04
C GLU A 30 -8.84 -16.13 -1.73
N PRO A 31 -8.35 -16.86 -0.70
CA PRO A 31 -6.92 -16.99 -0.44
C PRO A 31 -6.17 -17.56 -1.66
N PRO A 32 -4.92 -17.10 -1.93
CA PRO A 32 -4.13 -16.20 -1.10
C PRO A 32 -4.39 -14.70 -1.36
N ASP A 33 -5.18 -14.34 -2.37
CA ASP A 33 -5.40 -12.93 -2.76
C ASP A 33 -6.11 -12.11 -1.67
N THR A 34 -6.82 -12.79 -0.78
CA THR A 34 -7.47 -12.19 0.39
C THR A 34 -6.64 -12.31 1.67
N ASP A 35 -5.40 -12.78 1.63
CA ASP A 35 -4.63 -12.88 2.87
C ASP A 35 -3.90 -11.57 3.16
N ILE A 36 -3.70 -11.28 4.46
CA ILE A 36 -2.78 -10.21 4.85
C ILE A 36 -1.38 -10.67 4.47
N ALA A 37 -0.58 -9.76 3.92
CA ALA A 37 0.80 -10.06 3.52
C ALA A 37 1.56 -10.75 4.67
N PRO A 38 2.26 -11.88 4.41
CA PRO A 38 2.94 -12.65 5.45
C PRO A 38 3.90 -11.81 6.31
N GLU A 39 4.54 -10.81 5.71
CA GLU A 39 5.46 -9.88 6.37
C GLU A 39 4.79 -9.02 7.45
N LEU A 40 3.46 -8.90 7.40
CA LEU A 40 2.66 -8.15 8.36
C LEU A 40 1.95 -9.06 9.38
N ALA A 41 2.10 -10.38 9.28
CA ALA A 41 1.36 -11.34 10.09
C ALA A 41 1.56 -11.12 11.61
N ASP A 42 2.79 -10.79 12.03
CA ASP A 42 3.14 -10.55 13.44
C ASP A 42 2.48 -9.29 14.03
N LEU A 43 1.98 -8.39 13.17
CA LEU A 43 1.28 -7.18 13.59
C LEU A 43 -0.24 -7.40 13.74
N VAL A 44 -0.77 -8.51 13.23
CA VAL A 44 -2.21 -8.81 13.25
C VAL A 44 -2.62 -9.32 14.63
N ARG A 45 -3.14 -8.42 15.46
CA ARG A 45 -3.70 -8.77 16.77
C ARG A 45 -5.19 -9.16 16.66
N PRO A 46 -5.71 -9.98 17.59
CA PRO A 46 -7.14 -10.26 17.67
C PRO A 46 -7.98 -8.97 17.67
N GLY A 47 -9.04 -8.93 16.85
CA GLY A 47 -9.94 -7.77 16.75
C GLY A 47 -9.37 -6.56 15.99
N CYS A 48 -8.25 -6.72 15.28
CA CYS A 48 -7.64 -5.63 14.50
C CYS A 48 -7.77 -5.79 12.98
N ALA A 49 -8.44 -6.84 12.48
CA ALA A 49 -8.63 -7.08 11.05
C ALA A 49 -10.12 -7.04 10.68
N TYR A 50 -10.44 -6.22 9.68
CA TYR A 50 -11.80 -5.89 9.26
C TYR A 50 -12.01 -6.26 7.79
N ALA A 51 -13.11 -6.95 7.48
CA ALA A 51 -13.44 -7.34 6.12
C ALA A 51 -14.30 -6.27 5.42
N LYS A 52 -14.02 -6.02 4.14
CA LYS A 52 -14.76 -5.10 3.27
C LYS A 52 -15.40 -5.89 2.13
N PRO A 53 -16.65 -6.38 2.29
CA PRO A 53 -17.32 -7.17 1.27
C PRO A 53 -17.75 -6.29 0.08
N GLY A 54 -16.95 -6.28 -0.99
CA GLY A 54 -17.32 -5.66 -2.26
C GLY A 54 -17.33 -4.13 -2.27
N PHE A 55 -16.62 -3.46 -1.35
CA PHE A 55 -16.44 -2.00 -1.36
C PHE A 55 -15.07 -1.56 -0.86
N THR A 56 -14.66 -0.34 -1.18
CA THR A 56 -13.31 0.19 -0.93
C THR A 56 -13.11 0.87 0.43
N GLY A 57 -14.15 1.52 0.96
CA GLY A 57 -14.13 2.35 2.18
C GLY A 57 -14.01 1.58 3.49
N ILE A 58 -14.12 2.28 4.62
CA ILE A 58 -14.11 1.61 5.93
C ILE A 58 -15.40 0.82 6.17
N PRO A 59 -15.35 -0.39 6.77
CA PRO A 59 -16.55 -1.10 7.18
C PRO A 59 -17.19 -0.48 8.44
N ASP A 60 -18.47 -0.73 8.64
CA ASP A 60 -19.28 -0.08 9.69
C ASP A 60 -18.76 -0.33 11.11
N ASP A 61 -18.21 -1.52 11.36
CA ASP A 61 -17.63 -1.90 12.66
C ASP A 61 -16.33 -1.14 12.95
N LEU A 62 -15.48 -0.94 11.94
CA LEU A 62 -14.32 -0.07 12.06
C LEU A 62 -14.75 1.40 12.23
N ALA A 63 -15.75 1.87 11.47
CA ALA A 63 -16.27 3.22 11.61
C ALA A 63 -16.83 3.47 13.02
N ALA A 64 -17.57 2.51 13.58
CA ALA A 64 -18.09 2.57 14.94
C ALA A 64 -16.95 2.66 15.96
N ARG A 65 -15.92 1.82 15.83
CA ARG A 65 -14.73 1.85 16.68
C ARG A 65 -14.01 3.20 16.60
N LEU A 66 -13.78 3.75 15.41
CA LEU A 66 -13.11 5.03 15.26
C LEU A 66 -13.90 6.19 15.88
N ARG A 67 -15.24 6.15 15.82
CA ARG A 67 -16.09 7.11 16.52
C ARG A 67 -15.99 6.99 18.04
N GLU A 68 -15.95 5.76 18.56
CA GLU A 68 -15.81 5.50 20.00
C GLU A 68 -14.43 5.92 20.53
N GLU A 69 -13.36 5.54 19.84
CA GLU A 69 -11.99 5.87 20.22
C GLU A 69 -11.66 7.35 19.98
N SER A 70 -12.33 8.00 19.01
CA SER A 70 -12.14 9.41 18.63
C SER A 70 -10.66 9.84 18.57
N PRO A 71 -9.81 9.14 17.79
CA PRO A 71 -8.41 9.51 17.67
C PRO A 71 -8.26 10.89 17.00
N GLU A 72 -7.20 11.61 17.34
CA GLU A 72 -6.87 12.88 16.70
C GLU A 72 -6.45 12.69 15.24
N GLU A 73 -5.65 11.64 14.98
CA GLU A 73 -5.08 11.32 13.68
C GLU A 73 -5.20 9.81 13.39
N VAL A 74 -5.50 9.47 12.14
CA VAL A 74 -5.42 8.10 11.62
C VAL A 74 -4.49 8.07 10.43
N VAL A 75 -3.42 7.28 10.55
CA VAL A 75 -2.45 7.07 9.47
C VAL A 75 -2.93 5.94 8.56
N VAL A 76 -3.04 6.22 7.27
CA VAL A 76 -3.53 5.31 6.22
C VAL A 76 -2.38 4.97 5.26
N VAL A 77 -2.20 3.67 5.03
CA VAL A 77 -1.22 3.09 4.10
C VAL A 77 -1.80 1.89 3.37
N GLY A 78 -1.20 1.48 2.25
CA GLY A 78 -1.57 0.26 1.53
C GLY A 78 -1.89 0.46 0.05
N ILE A 79 -2.76 -0.40 -0.49
CA ILE A 79 -3.11 -0.45 -1.91
C ILE A 79 -4.62 -0.61 -2.12
N ASP A 80 -5.24 -0.06 -3.17
CA ASP A 80 -4.67 0.89 -4.13
C ASP A 80 -4.84 2.34 -3.69
N THR A 81 -3.86 3.17 -4.03
CA THR A 81 -3.78 4.60 -3.67
C THR A 81 -5.02 5.36 -4.13
N ASP A 82 -5.44 5.13 -5.37
CA ASP A 82 -6.59 5.78 -6.03
C ASP A 82 -7.93 5.08 -5.77
N MET A 83 -7.94 4.00 -4.98
CA MET A 83 -9.15 3.25 -4.67
C MET A 83 -9.37 3.11 -3.16
N CYS A 84 -8.83 2.05 -2.54
CA CYS A 84 -9.07 1.73 -1.14
C CYS A 84 -8.45 2.76 -0.20
N VAL A 85 -7.20 3.17 -0.46
CA VAL A 85 -6.51 4.18 0.36
C VAL A 85 -7.26 5.51 0.27
N LEU A 86 -7.60 5.95 -0.95
CA LEU A 86 -8.38 7.16 -1.19
C LEU A 86 -9.71 7.14 -0.46
N LYS A 87 -10.51 6.07 -0.63
CA LYS A 87 -11.84 6.01 -0.04
C LYS A 87 -11.78 5.95 1.49
N VAL A 88 -10.86 5.16 2.05
CA VAL A 88 -10.67 5.05 3.51
C VAL A 88 -10.24 6.39 4.11
N ALA A 89 -9.29 7.09 3.50
CA ALA A 89 -8.86 8.40 4.00
C ALA A 89 -9.99 9.43 3.96
N MET A 90 -10.83 9.41 2.91
CA MET A 90 -12.03 10.25 2.85
C MET A 90 -13.07 9.85 3.90
N ASP A 91 -13.27 8.56 4.16
CA ASP A 91 -14.17 8.13 5.24
C ASP A 91 -13.70 8.61 6.61
N VAL A 92 -12.39 8.51 6.88
CA VAL A 92 -11.79 9.05 8.12
C VAL A 92 -12.02 10.56 8.21
N PHE A 93 -11.83 11.29 7.12
CA PHE A 93 -12.13 12.72 7.05
C PHE A 93 -13.60 13.02 7.35
N ASP A 94 -14.54 12.25 6.77
CA ASP A 94 -15.98 12.40 6.98
C ASP A 94 -16.40 12.08 8.43
N LEU A 95 -15.59 11.29 9.16
CA LEU A 95 -15.75 11.09 10.60
C LEU A 95 -15.26 12.28 11.45
N GLY A 96 -14.66 13.30 10.84
CA GLY A 96 -14.05 14.44 11.54
C GLY A 96 -12.70 14.14 12.18
N ILE A 97 -12.08 13.02 11.81
CA ILE A 97 -10.75 12.61 12.27
C ILE A 97 -9.72 13.05 11.22
N THR A 98 -8.52 13.44 11.64
CA THR A 98 -7.46 13.85 10.69
C THR A 98 -6.88 12.62 9.99
N PRO A 99 -7.10 12.41 8.67
CA PRO A 99 -6.41 11.36 7.95
C PRO A 99 -4.99 11.82 7.61
N VAL A 100 -4.01 10.92 7.73
CA VAL A 100 -2.66 11.13 7.18
C VAL A 100 -2.32 9.97 6.27
N VAL A 101 -1.97 10.26 5.02
CA VAL A 101 -1.56 9.24 4.06
C VAL A 101 -0.04 9.26 3.95
N LEU A 102 0.61 8.14 4.27
CA LEU A 102 2.05 7.98 4.02
C LEU A 102 2.25 7.51 2.58
N VAL A 103 2.58 8.46 1.71
CA VAL A 103 2.52 8.25 0.25
C VAL A 103 3.56 7.26 -0.27
N ASP A 104 4.71 7.17 0.40
CA ASP A 104 5.79 6.22 0.13
C ASP A 104 5.50 4.81 0.69
N CYS A 105 4.44 4.66 1.46
CA CYS A 105 3.87 3.38 1.91
C CYS A 105 2.59 3.02 1.14
N CYS A 106 2.31 3.71 0.03
CA CYS A 106 1.14 3.48 -0.81
C CYS A 106 1.57 3.15 -2.24
N ALA A 107 0.79 2.31 -2.92
CA ALA A 107 0.97 2.03 -4.34
C ALA A 107 -0.39 1.82 -5.02
N SER A 108 -0.40 1.72 -6.35
CA SER A 108 -1.59 1.36 -7.11
C SER A 108 -1.26 0.27 -8.12
N THR A 109 -2.09 -0.78 -8.19
CA THR A 109 -2.03 -1.79 -9.24
C THR A 109 -2.35 -1.22 -10.63
N GLY A 110 -3.03 -0.07 -10.70
CA GLY A 110 -3.20 0.72 -11.93
C GLY A 110 -1.92 1.43 -12.40
N GLY A 111 -0.81 1.26 -11.68
CA GLY A 111 0.50 1.82 -12.00
C GLY A 111 0.67 3.28 -11.55
N LEU A 112 1.78 3.88 -11.98
CA LEU A 112 2.20 5.21 -11.52
C LEU A 112 1.15 6.30 -11.81
N GLN A 113 0.50 6.25 -12.98
CA GLN A 113 -0.51 7.24 -13.36
C GLN A 113 -1.72 7.21 -12.40
N ALA A 114 -2.23 6.01 -12.10
CA ALA A 114 -3.34 5.84 -11.16
C ALA A 114 -2.94 6.30 -9.75
N HIS A 115 -1.76 5.89 -9.28
CA HIS A 115 -1.22 6.35 -7.99
C HIS A 115 -1.17 7.88 -7.89
N LEU A 116 -0.59 8.56 -8.88
CA LEU A 116 -0.50 10.03 -8.90
C LEU A 116 -1.87 10.71 -8.96
N ALA A 117 -2.83 10.15 -9.71
CA ALA A 117 -4.21 10.66 -9.75
C ALA A 117 -4.91 10.51 -8.38
N GLY A 118 -4.67 9.40 -7.69
CA GLY A 118 -5.13 9.17 -6.33
C GLY A 118 -4.57 10.21 -5.36
N LEU A 119 -3.25 10.46 -5.40
CA LEU A 119 -2.60 11.48 -4.57
C LEU A 119 -3.14 12.89 -4.86
N ALA A 120 -3.31 13.25 -6.13
CA ALA A 120 -3.88 14.55 -6.49
C ALA A 120 -5.31 14.73 -5.95
N THR A 121 -6.11 13.67 -6.00
CA THR A 121 -7.47 13.67 -5.44
C THR A 121 -7.45 13.76 -3.92
N LEU A 122 -6.59 13.00 -3.25
CA LEU A 122 -6.39 13.08 -1.80
C LEU A 122 -5.99 14.50 -1.37
N ALA A 123 -4.95 15.08 -1.97
CA ALA A 123 -4.47 16.41 -1.64
C ALA A 123 -5.58 17.48 -1.75
N ARG A 124 -6.47 17.35 -2.73
CA ARG A 124 -7.62 18.25 -2.93
C ARG A 124 -8.69 18.08 -1.85
N ASN A 125 -8.99 16.86 -1.43
CA ASN A 125 -10.14 16.56 -0.58
C ASN A 125 -9.82 16.58 0.91
N ILE A 126 -8.64 16.09 1.31
CA ILE A 126 -8.23 16.01 2.73
C ILE A 126 -7.14 17.02 3.10
N GLY A 127 -6.63 17.78 2.12
CA GLY A 127 -5.56 18.76 2.29
C GLY A 127 -4.17 18.20 2.00
N ALA A 128 -3.33 18.99 1.34
CA ALA A 128 -1.99 18.56 0.91
C ALA A 128 -1.05 18.22 2.08
N ASP A 129 -1.19 18.91 3.22
CA ASP A 129 -0.37 18.67 4.42
C ASP A 129 -0.61 17.28 5.06
N GLN A 130 -1.68 16.62 4.66
CA GLN A 130 -2.02 15.27 5.12
C GLN A 130 -1.33 14.17 4.30
N LEU A 131 -0.69 14.53 3.18
CA LEU A 131 0.13 13.61 2.40
C LEU A 131 1.57 13.77 2.86
N ARG A 132 2.07 12.77 3.60
CA ARG A 132 3.40 12.80 4.22
C ARG A 132 4.24 11.65 3.67
N THR A 133 5.56 11.78 3.75
CA THR A 133 6.49 10.67 3.50
C THR A 133 7.07 10.18 4.82
N THR A 134 7.40 8.89 4.87
CA THR A 134 8.19 8.34 5.99
C THR A 134 9.67 8.67 5.88
N GLY A 135 10.15 8.94 4.66
CA GLY A 135 11.57 9.12 4.35
C GLY A 135 12.34 7.81 4.26
N LEU A 136 11.66 6.66 4.28
CA LEU A 136 12.27 5.33 4.13
C LEU A 136 12.62 5.01 2.67
N ASP A 137 12.03 5.73 1.70
CA ASP A 137 12.22 5.53 0.27
C ASP A 137 13.57 6.04 -0.26
N GLU A 138 14.24 6.94 0.48
CA GLU A 138 15.61 7.40 0.15
C GLU A 138 16.62 6.22 0.09
N GLY A 139 16.36 5.12 0.82
CA GLY A 139 17.15 3.89 0.75
C GLY A 139 16.73 2.92 -0.37
N TYR A 140 15.53 3.05 -0.92
CA TYR A 140 14.98 2.16 -1.97
C TYR A 140 15.26 2.67 -3.38
N ARG A 141 15.41 3.99 -3.56
CA ARG A 141 15.87 4.62 -4.82
C ARG A 141 17.36 4.39 -5.09
N GLY A 142 17.77 3.13 -5.25
CA GLY A 142 19.16 2.80 -5.54
C GLY A 142 19.50 1.33 -5.79
N ARG A 143 18.58 0.37 -5.60
CA ARG A 143 18.87 -1.03 -5.87
C ARG A 143 17.98 -1.57 -6.99
N PRO A 144 18.50 -1.77 -8.22
CA PRO A 144 17.77 -2.60 -9.18
C PRO A 144 17.50 -3.97 -8.53
N PRO A 145 16.34 -4.62 -8.81
CA PRO A 145 16.10 -5.99 -8.37
C PRO A 145 17.28 -6.84 -8.80
N ALA A 146 17.76 -7.72 -7.92
CA ALA A 146 18.88 -8.60 -8.23
C ALA A 146 18.52 -9.44 -9.45
N ALA A 147 18.99 -9.03 -10.62
CA ALA A 147 18.95 -9.85 -11.80
C ALA A 147 19.86 -11.05 -11.50
N ASP A 148 19.35 -12.25 -11.76
CA ASP A 148 20.11 -13.50 -11.68
C ASP A 148 21.50 -13.28 -12.29
N ALA A 149 22.52 -13.24 -11.43
CA ALA A 149 23.89 -13.02 -11.85
C ALA A 149 24.31 -14.20 -12.72
N LYS A 150 24.36 -13.99 -14.04
CA LYS A 150 25.08 -14.88 -14.95
C LYS A 150 26.58 -14.74 -14.64
N PRO A 151 27.34 -15.84 -14.62
CA PRO A 151 28.76 -15.78 -14.30
C PRO A 151 29.51 -14.94 -15.35
N GLU A 152 30.31 -13.98 -14.87
CA GLU A 152 31.17 -13.15 -15.71
C GLU A 152 32.17 -14.01 -16.48
N ALA A 153 32.26 -13.76 -17.78
CA ALA A 153 33.27 -14.38 -18.63
C ALA A 153 34.66 -13.85 -18.23
N VAL A 154 35.57 -14.78 -17.92
CA VAL A 154 36.99 -14.50 -17.71
C VAL A 154 37.57 -13.96 -19.02
N ILE A 155 38.05 -12.72 -19.00
CA ILE A 155 38.84 -12.15 -20.09
C ILE A 155 40.30 -12.39 -19.73
N ASP A 156 40.96 -13.23 -20.52
CA ASP A 156 42.38 -13.57 -20.37
C ASP A 156 43.24 -12.37 -20.82
N ASP A 157 43.99 -11.78 -19.90
CA ASP A 157 44.89 -10.64 -20.12
C ASP A 157 46.20 -11.13 -20.77
N LEU A 158 46.30 -11.00 -22.09
CA LEU A 158 47.56 -11.16 -22.82
C LEU A 158 48.42 -9.89 -22.68
N SER A 159 49.16 -9.82 -21.60
CA SER A 159 50.32 -8.93 -21.40
C SER A 159 51.58 -9.83 -21.35
N SER A 160 52.70 -9.68 -22.08
CA SER A 160 53.33 -8.57 -22.83
C SER A 160 54.48 -9.18 -23.68
N PRO A 161 55.03 -8.49 -24.71
CA PRO A 161 56.29 -8.89 -25.33
C PRO A 161 57.52 -8.47 -24.49
N THR A 162 58.55 -9.31 -24.57
CA THR A 162 59.87 -9.27 -23.90
C THR A 162 60.75 -8.10 -24.36
N PRO A 163 61.66 -7.61 -23.49
CA PRO A 163 62.94 -7.10 -23.97
C PRO A 163 64.11 -7.84 -23.30
N THR A 164 65.06 -8.36 -24.08
CA THR A 164 66.42 -8.65 -23.62
C THR A 164 67.34 -8.83 -24.83
N GLY A 165 68.46 -8.11 -24.84
CA GLY A 165 69.61 -8.34 -25.73
C GLY A 165 69.85 -7.24 -26.74
#